data_AF-A0A081GK66-F1
#
_entry.id   AF-A0A081GK66-F1
#
_cell.length_a   1.000
_cell.length_b   1.000
_cell.length_c   1.000
_cell.angle_alpha   90.00
_cell.angle_beta   90.00
_cell.angle_gamma   90.00
#
_symmetry.space_group_name_H-M   'P 1'
#
loop_
_entity.id
_entity.type
_entity.pdbx_description
1 polymer ?
#
loop_
_entity_poly.entity_id
_entity_poly.type
_entity_poly.pdbx_seq_one_letter_code
_entity_poly.pdbx_strand_id
1 'polypeptide(L)' 'MSWLQRWNFIERARIERQLWDAFERREDLEALVEGCRQAVAAGDRERAFQLEVWQSTLQRIRRIEKLMADKRP' A
#
# COMPACT_ATOMS: atom_id res chain seq x y z
N MET A 1 -10.73 25.37 2.32
CA MET A 1 -10.92 23.91 2.10
C MET A 1 -9.71 23.17 1.46
N SER A 2 -8.53 23.78 1.22
CA SER A 2 -7.49 23.13 0.39
C SER A 2 -6.25 22.58 1.13
N TRP A 3 -5.99 22.94 2.39
CA TRP A 3 -4.76 22.50 3.07
C TRP A 3 -4.81 21.06 3.61
N LEU A 4 -5.94 20.62 4.19
CA LEU A 4 -6.09 19.26 4.73
C LEU A 4 -6.06 18.16 3.65
N GLN A 5 -6.63 18.42 2.46
CA GLN A 5 -6.56 17.47 1.33
C GLN A 5 -5.15 17.35 0.75
N ARG A 6 -4.36 18.43 0.78
CA ARG A 6 -3.00 18.46 0.23
C ARG A 6 -2.00 17.70 1.09
N TRP A 7 -2.16 17.76 2.42
CA TRP A 7 -1.44 16.91 3.38
C TRP A 7 -1.72 15.43 3.12
N ASN A 8 -2.99 15.10 2.87
CA ASN A 8 -3.40 13.73 2.54
C ASN A 8 -2.71 13.20 1.28
N PHE A 9 -2.48 14.02 0.25
CA PHE A 9 -1.82 13.57 -0.99
C PHE A 9 -0.34 13.24 -0.83
N ILE A 10 0.44 14.11 -0.17
CA ILE A 10 1.88 13.87 0.04
C ILE A 10 2.09 12.65 0.94
N GLU A 11 1.31 12.57 2.02
CA GLU A 11 1.36 11.44 2.94
C GLU A 11 0.95 10.13 2.25
N ARG A 12 -0.16 10.15 1.49
CA ARG A 12 -0.58 9.03 0.66
C ARG A 12 0.53 8.59 -0.29
N ALA A 13 1.14 9.51 -1.04
CA ALA A 13 2.22 9.18 -1.97
C ALA A 13 3.43 8.57 -1.25
N ARG A 14 3.79 9.08 -0.06
CA ARG A 14 4.85 8.51 0.77
C ARG A 14 4.51 7.09 1.23
N ILE A 15 3.27 6.85 1.64
CA ILE A 15 2.80 5.53 2.09
C ILE A 15 2.71 4.55 0.91
N GLU A 16 2.19 4.98 -0.25
CA GLU A 16 2.17 4.17 -1.48
C GLU A 16 3.60 3.75 -1.84
N ARG A 17 4.56 4.68 -1.76
CA ARG A 17 5.97 4.41 -2.08
C ARG A 17 6.57 3.31 -1.22
N GLN A 18 6.21 3.21 0.06
CA GLN A 18 6.71 2.15 0.94
C GLN A 18 6.38 0.75 0.41
N LEU A 19 5.15 0.53 -0.07
CA LEU A 19 4.75 -0.78 -0.58
C LEU A 19 5.38 -1.08 -1.96
N TRP A 20 5.58 -0.04 -2.78
CA TRP A 20 6.35 -0.18 -4.04
C TRP A 20 7.82 -0.52 -3.78
N ASP A 21 8.47 0.12 -2.81
CA ASP A 21 9.86 -0.19 -2.45
C ASP A 21 9.98 -1.63 -1.91
N ALA A 22 9.01 -2.11 -1.13
CA ALA A 22 8.94 -3.50 -0.68
C ALA A 22 8.76 -4.47 -1.85
N PHE A 23 7.93 -4.09 -2.84
CA PHE A 23 7.75 -4.88 -4.07
C PHE A 23 9.04 -4.98 -4.87
N GLU A 24 9.75 -3.86 -5.06
CA GLU A 24 11.05 -3.83 -5.74
C GLU A 24 12.09 -4.72 -5.05
N ARG A 25 12.02 -4.82 -3.72
CA ARG A 25 12.87 -5.70 -2.89
C ARG A 25 12.42 -7.17 -2.87
N ARG A 26 11.30 -7.50 -3.53
CA ARG A 26 10.67 -8.83 -3.52
C ARG A 26 10.27 -9.31 -2.12
N GLU A 27 9.88 -8.38 -1.27
CA GLU A 27 9.32 -8.71 0.05
C GLU A 27 7.89 -9.27 -0.07
N ASP A 28 7.44 -9.97 0.96
CA ASP A 28 6.07 -10.48 1.04
C ASP A 28 5.10 -9.34 1.40
N LEU A 29 4.50 -8.74 0.38
CA LEU A 29 3.57 -7.63 0.54
C LEU A 29 2.32 -8.02 1.34
N GLU A 30 1.92 -9.30 1.29
CA GLU A 30 0.68 -9.78 1.87
C GLU A 30 0.88 -9.90 3.37
N ALA A 31 2.04 -10.41 3.79
CA ALA A 31 2.46 -10.38 5.18
C ALA A 31 2.58 -8.95 5.73
N LEU A 32 3.13 -8.00 4.95
CA LEU A 32 3.24 -6.59 5.37
C LEU A 32 1.86 -5.94 5.56
N VAL A 33 0.95 -6.13 4.60
CA VAL A 33 -0.42 -5.59 4.68
C VAL A 33 -1.19 -6.24 5.82
N GLU A 34 -1.05 -7.54 6.04
CA GLU A 34 -1.70 -8.24 7.15
C GLU A 34 -1.14 -7.79 8.51
N GLY A 35 0.18 -7.60 8.63
CA GLY A 35 0.78 -7.02 9.84
C GLY A 35 0.25 -5.61 10.12
N CYS A 36 0.05 -4.79 9.07
CA CYS A 36 -0.59 -3.48 9.20
C CYS A 36 -2.05 -3.60 9.67
N ARG A 37 -2.81 -4.56 9.13
CA ARG A 37 -4.20 -4.85 9.53
C ARG A 37 -4.29 -5.25 11.00
N GLN A 38 -3.40 -6.13 11.46
CA GLN A 38 -3.37 -6.58 12.85
C GLN A 38 -3.03 -5.45 13.82
N ALA A 39 -2.10 -4.57 13.46
CA ALA A 39 -1.77 -3.40 14.27
C ALA A 39 -2.97 -2.46 14.42
N VAL A 40 -3.71 -2.20 13.33
CA VAL A 40 -4.95 -1.41 13.37
C VAL A 40 -6.00 -2.08 14.25
N ALA A 41 -6.17 -3.41 14.12
CA ALA A 41 -7.10 -4.18 14.94
C ALA A 41 -6.72 -4.18 16.44
N ALA A 42 -5.43 -4.10 16.75
CA ALA A 42 -4.91 -3.97 18.11
C ALA A 42 -5.05 -2.56 18.70
N GLY A 43 -5.56 -1.59 17.91
CA GLY A 43 -5.87 -0.24 18.37
C GLY A 43 -4.91 0.86 17.88
N ASP A 44 -3.93 0.53 17.04
CA ASP A 44 -3.05 1.52 16.39
C ASP A 44 -3.81 2.26 15.28
N ARG A 45 -4.50 3.35 15.68
CA ARG A 45 -5.33 4.15 14.77
C ARG A 45 -4.51 4.96 13.76
N GLU A 46 -3.22 5.23 14.03
CA GLU A 46 -2.36 5.98 13.10
C GLU A 46 -2.09 5.17 11.84
N ARG A 47 -2.05 3.83 11.96
CA ARG A 47 -1.90 2.92 10.82
C ARG A 47 -3.17 2.73 9.98
N ALA A 48 -4.32 3.25 10.39
CA ALA A 48 -5.57 3.05 9.65
C ALA A 48 -5.48 3.63 8.23
N PHE A 49 -4.91 4.82 8.09
CA PHE A 49 -4.69 5.43 6.78
C PHE A 49 -3.63 4.68 5.96
N GLN A 50 -2.56 4.21 6.61
CA GLN A 50 -1.56 3.37 5.97
C GLN A 50 -2.17 2.08 5.39
N LEU A 51 -3.04 1.42 6.17
CA LEU A 51 -3.72 0.20 5.75
C LEU A 51 -4.59 0.42 4.52
N GLU A 52 -5.37 1.51 4.48
CA GLU A 52 -6.21 1.85 3.32
C GLU A 52 -5.36 2.04 2.05
N VAL A 53 -4.30 2.83 2.15
CA VAL A 53 -3.41 3.12 1.04
C VAL A 53 -2.69 1.85 0.56
N TRP A 54 -2.17 1.04 1.49
CA TRP A 54 -1.49 -0.21 1.17
C TRP A 54 -2.42 -1.24 0.54
N GLN A 55 -3.66 -1.37 1.00
CA GLN A 55 -4.64 -2.26 0.37
C GLN A 55 -4.90 -1.87 -1.10
N SER A 56 -5.10 -0.58 -1.36
CA SER A 56 -5.31 -0.11 -2.74
C SER A 56 -4.05 -0.27 -3.62
N THR A 57 -2.87 -0.09 -3.04
CA THR A 57 -1.59 -0.24 -3.75
C THR A 57 -1.30 -1.70 -4.06
N LEU A 58 -1.56 -2.61 -3.13
CA LEU A 58 -1.39 -4.05 -3.32
C LEU A 58 -2.24 -4.55 -4.51
N GLN A 59 -3.51 -4.16 -4.57
CA GLN A 59 -4.38 -4.52 -5.71
C GLN A 59 -3.82 -4.04 -7.05
N ARG A 60 -3.22 -2.84 -7.10
CA ARG A 60 -2.60 -2.29 -8.30
C ARG A 60 -1.35 -3.10 -8.70
N ILE A 61 -0.50 -3.45 -7.74
CA ILE A 61 0.68 -4.29 -7.97
C ILE A 61 0.27 -5.65 -8.54
N ARG A 62 -0.68 -6.36 -7.91
CA ARG A 62 -1.15 -7.67 -8.38
C ARG A 62 -1.77 -7.60 -9.78
N ARG A 63 -2.48 -6.51 -10.10
CA ARG A 63 -2.99 -6.29 -11.46
C ARG A 63 -1.86 -6.14 -12.48
N ILE A 64 -0.80 -5.40 -12.15
CA ILE A 64 0.35 -5.22 -13.03
C ILE A 64 1.09 -6.54 -13.22
N GLU A 65 1.34 -7.30 -12.16
CA GLU A 65 1.98 -8.62 -12.27
C GLU A 65 1.19 -9.57 -13.18
N LYS A 66 -0.14 -9.62 -13.03
CA LYS A 66 -1.00 -10.41 -13.90
C LYS A 66 -0.88 -9.98 -15.37
N LEU A 67 -0.96 -8.67 -15.63
CA LEU A 67 -0.78 -8.13 -16.99
C LEU A 67 0.60 -8.44 -17.57
N MET A 68 1.64 -8.51 -16.75
CA MET A 68 2.99 -8.89 -17.20
C MET A 68 3.11 -10.40 -17.44
N ALA A 69 2.42 -11.23 -16.65
CA ALA A 69 2.37 -12.67 -16.85
C ALA A 69 1.61 -13.03 -18.14
N ASP A 70 0.46 -12.40 -18.38
CA ASP A 70 -0.39 -12.62 -19.56
C ASP A 70 0.29 -12.15 -20.88
N LYS A 71 1.36 -11.35 -20.80
CA LYS A 71 2.13 -10.84 -21.94
C LYS A 71 3.41 -11.64 -22.23
N ARG A 72 3.75 -12.66 -21.43
CA ARG A 72 4.89 -13.55 -21.75
C ARG A 72 4.43 -14.55 -22.82
N PRO A 73 5.09 -14.60 -24.00
CA PRO A 73 4.74 -15.53 -25.09
C PRO A 73 4.97 -16.99 -24.72
#